data_AF-A0A969VWD7-F1
#
_entry.id   AF-A0A969VWD7-F1
#
_cell.length_a   1.000
_cell.length_b   1.000
_cell.length_c   1.000
_cell.angle_alpha   90.00
_cell.angle_beta   90.00
_cell.angle_gamma   90.00
#
_symmetry.space_group_name_H-M   'P 1'
#
loop_
_entity.id
_entity.type
_entity.pdbx_description
1 polymer ?
#
loop_
_entity_poly.entity_id
_entity_poly.type
_entity_poly.pdbx_seq_one_letter_code
_entity_poly.pdbx_strand_id
1 'polypeptide(L)' 'KNRVKNRCEITGRSRGYYRKLRMSRIALRKFASSGKIPGMTKASW' A
#
# COMPACT_ATOMS: atom_id res chain seq x y z
N LYS A 1 17.45 -2.82 19.11
CA LYS A 1 16.29 -3.35 18.34
C LYS A 1 16.32 -2.80 16.89
N ASN A 2 17.29 -3.21 16.07
CA ASN A 2 17.61 -2.55 14.78
C ASN A 2 17.08 -3.28 13.52
N ARG A 3 16.21 -4.29 13.69
CA ARG A 3 15.76 -5.20 12.60
C ARG A 3 14.26 -5.11 12.28
N VAL A 4 13.58 -4.04 12.69
CA VAL A 4 12.14 -3.88 12.39
C VAL A 4 11.98 -3.49 10.92
N LYS A 5 11.21 -4.28 10.15
CA LYS A 5 10.89 -3.97 8.75
C LYS A 5 9.39 -3.87 8.58
N ASN A 6 8.94 -2.81 7.94
CA ASN A 6 7.54 -2.65 7.59
C ASN A 6 7.18 -3.65 6.48
N ARG A 7 6.20 -4.49 6.75
CA ARG A 7 5.63 -5.45 5.79
C ARG A 7 4.21 -5.05 5.47
N CYS A 8 3.82 -5.28 4.23
CA CYS A 8 2.41 -5.17 3.81
C CYS A 8 1.55 -6.12 4.63
N GLU A 9 0.47 -5.63 5.23
CA GLU A 9 -0.44 -6.45 6.03
C GLU A 9 -1.20 -7.50 5.19
N ILE A 10 -1.46 -7.19 3.92
CA ILE A 10 -2.26 -8.06 3.03
C ILE A 10 -1.39 -9.11 2.34
N THR A 11 -0.19 -8.74 1.91
CA THR A 11 0.66 -9.60 1.05
C THR A 11 2.01 -9.96 1.65
N GLY A 12 2.37 -9.43 2.83
CA GLY A 12 3.66 -9.68 3.47
C GLY A 12 4.89 -9.06 2.78
N ARG A 13 4.71 -8.33 1.66
CA ARG A 13 5.82 -7.75 0.89
C ARG A 13 6.64 -6.78 1.74
N SER A 14 7.96 -6.96 1.71
CA SER A 14 8.94 -6.23 2.54
C SER A 14 9.39 -4.88 1.96
N ARG A 15 9.02 -4.54 0.73
CA ARG A 15 9.46 -3.34 0.01
C ARG A 15 8.29 -2.61 -0.66
N GLY A 16 8.48 -1.30 -0.89
CA GLY A 16 7.45 -0.43 -1.48
C GLY A 16 6.21 -0.34 -0.59
N TYR A 17 6.43 -0.07 0.69
CA TYR A 17 5.42 0.00 1.74
C TYR A 17 4.99 1.45 1.95
N TYR A 18 3.68 1.70 1.85
CA TYR A 18 3.09 2.98 2.18
C TYR A 18 2.70 2.99 3.66
N ARG A 19 3.33 3.86 4.46
CA ARG A 19 3.13 3.91 5.93
C ARG A 19 1.69 4.29 6.32
N LYS A 20 1.07 5.23 5.61
CA LYS A 20 -0.30 5.69 5.86
C LYS A 20 -1.34 4.59 5.68
N LEU A 21 -1.13 3.71 4.70
CA LEU A 21 -2.09 2.70 4.27
C LEU A 21 -1.67 1.26 4.66
N ARG A 22 -0.52 1.12 5.32
CA ARG A 22 0.09 -0.14 5.77
C ARG A 22 0.14 -1.27 4.72
N MET A 23 0.22 -0.88 3.45
CA MET A 23 0.14 -1.77 2.30
C MET A 23 1.31 -1.61 1.35
N SER A 24 1.57 -2.65 0.56
CA SER A 24 2.52 -2.57 -0.55
C SER A 24 1.92 -1.81 -1.74
N ARG A 25 2.79 -1.24 -2.59
CA ARG A 25 2.38 -0.58 -3.83
C ARG A 25 1.48 -1.41 -4.76
N ILE A 26 1.62 -2.74 -4.74
CA ILE A 26 0.84 -3.64 -5.61
C ILE A 26 -0.57 -3.79 -5.05
N ALA A 27 -0.68 -4.08 -3.75
CA ALA A 27 -1.97 -4.13 -3.07
C ALA A 27 -2.68 -2.78 -3.23
N LEU A 28 -1.98 -1.67 -2.96
CA LEU A 28 -2.50 -0.32 -3.12
C LEU A 28 -3.14 -0.12 -4.50
N ARG A 29 -2.42 -0.46 -5.58
CA ARG A 29 -2.94 -0.31 -6.95
C ARG A 29 -4.19 -1.15 -7.20
N LYS A 30 -4.20 -2.41 -6.74
CA LYS A 30 -5.36 -3.30 -6.88
C LYS A 30 -6.58 -2.74 -6.14
N PHE A 31 -6.42 -2.38 -4.87
CA PHE A 31 -7.51 -1.84 -4.06
C PHE A 31 -8.00 -0.47 -4.53
N ALA A 32 -7.08 0.41 -4.96
CA ALA A 32 -7.43 1.69 -5.58
C ALA A 32 -8.24 1.49 -6.87
N SER A 33 -7.81 0.58 -7.74
CA SER A 33 -8.54 0.26 -8.98
C SER A 33 -9.90 -0.39 -8.73
N SER A 34 -10.05 -1.14 -7.63
CA SER A 34 -11.33 -1.70 -7.20
C SER A 34 -12.20 -0.72 -6.41
N GLY A 35 -11.77 0.54 -6.22
CA GLY A 35 -12.53 1.55 -5.46
C GLY A 35 -12.63 1.30 -3.95
N LYS A 36 -11.81 0.41 -3.39
CA LYS A 36 -11.84 0.03 -1.97
C LYS A 36 -11.10 1.01 -1.05
N ILE A 37 -10.40 2.00 -1.61
CA ILE A 37 -9.67 3.01 -0.85
C ILE A 37 -10.42 4.34 -0.99
N PRO A 38 -11.00 4.87 0.11
CA PRO A 38 -11.76 6.11 0.05
C PRO A 38 -10.83 7.30 -0.26
N GLY A 39 -11.31 8.22 -1.10
CA GLY A 39 -10.59 9.45 -1.44
C GLY A 39 -9.38 9.28 -2.36
N MET A 40 -9.16 8.07 -2.91
CA MET A 40 -8.10 7.81 -3.88
C MET A 40 -8.63 8.02 -5.30
N THR A 41 -8.13 9.04 -5.99
CA THR A 41 -8.42 9.30 -7.41
C THR A 41 -7.19 9.03 -8.27
N LYS A 42 -7.40 8.73 -9.56
CA LYS A 42 -6.31 8.59 -10.52
C LYS A 42 -5.72 9.98 -10.78
N ALA A 43 -4.41 10.14 -10.60
CA ALA A 43 -3.74 11.39 -10.93
C ALA A 43 -3.81 11.63 -12.45
N SER A 44 -4.27 12.82 -12.82
CA SER A 44 -4.26 13.37 -14.18
C SER A 44 -3.62 14.74 -14.12
N TRP A 45 -2.59 14.92 -14.92
CA TRP A 45 -2.00 16.23 -15.23
C TRP A 45 -2.33 16.49 -16.69
#